data_AF-A0A6M0FZC9-F1
#
_entry.id   AF-A0A6M0FZC9-F1
#
_cell.length_a   1.000
_cell.length_b   1.000
_cell.length_c   1.000
_cell.angle_alpha   90.00
_cell.angle_beta   90.00
_cell.angle_gamma   90.00
#
_symmetry.space_group_name_H-M   'P 1'
#
loop_
_entity.id
_entity.type
_entity.pdbx_description
1 polymer ?
#
loop_
_entity_poly.entity_id
_entity_poly.type
_entity_poly.pdbx_seq_one_letter_code
_entity_poly.pdbx_strand_id
1 'polypeptide(L)'
;MTLPNQLQSGFQREIKDFEEENQMPYVTIIERWARQEGILQKSREAIMEVLEVRFGSVPEELAESLNQIQEDSVLTSLHRQAITVDSLETFQGLVNRI
;
A
#
# COMPACT_ATOMS: atom_id res chain seq x y z
N MET A 1 -0.21 8.16 27.03
CA MET A 1 -0.18 7.27 28.21
C MET A 1 1.04 6.36 28.07
N THR A 2 1.93 6.32 29.06
CA THR A 2 3.14 5.47 29.06
C THR A 2 3.00 4.36 30.08
N LEU A 3 3.38 3.13 29.72
CA LEU A 3 3.38 2.01 30.65
C LEU A 3 4.42 2.22 31.77
N PRO A 4 4.13 1.82 33.02
CA PRO A 4 5.12 1.79 34.09
C PRO A 4 6.30 0.86 33.74
N ASN A 5 7.53 1.27 34.13
CA ASN A 5 8.79 0.60 33.74
C ASN A 5 8.83 -0.93 34.00
N GLN A 6 8.15 -1.39 35.05
CA GLN A 6 8.08 -2.82 35.39
C GLN A 6 7.25 -3.62 34.37
N LEU A 7 6.11 -3.08 33.92
CA LEU A 7 5.30 -3.71 32.88
C LEU A 7 6.02 -3.69 31.53
N GLN A 8 6.74 -2.61 31.22
CA GLN A 8 7.52 -2.52 29.98
C GLN A 8 8.61 -3.60 29.91
N SER A 9 9.31 -3.82 31.01
CA SER A 9 10.38 -4.84 31.10
C SER A 9 9.82 -6.27 30.99
N GLY A 10 8.65 -6.53 31.58
CA GLY A 10 7.96 -7.82 31.45
C GLY A 10 7.52 -8.08 30.00
N PHE A 11 6.90 -7.09 29.37
CA PHE A 11 6.44 -7.17 27.98
C PHE A 11 7.58 -7.41 26.98
N GLN A 12 8.72 -6.74 27.14
CA GLN A 12 9.89 -6.96 26.28
C GLN A 12 10.47 -8.37 26.40
N ARG A 13 10.47 -8.93 27.61
CA ARG A 13 10.92 -10.31 27.84
C ARG A 13 10.00 -11.30 27.14
N GLU A 14 8.69 -11.11 27.27
CA GLU A 14 7.68 -11.96 26.64
C GLU A 14 7.78 -11.95 25.10
N ILE A 15 8.00 -10.78 24.48
CA ILE A 15 8.25 -10.70 23.03
C ILE A 15 9.50 -11.48 22.65
N LYS A 16 10.60 -11.30 23.40
CA LYS A 16 11.86 -11.95 23.09
C LYS A 16 11.77 -13.47 23.20
N ASP A 17 11.15 -13.97 24.26
CA ASP A 17 10.95 -15.41 24.47
C ASP A 17 10.08 -16.00 23.33
N PHE A 18 9.03 -15.28 22.92
CA PHE A 18 8.18 -15.66 21.78
C PHE A 18 8.93 -15.68 20.44
N GLU A 19 9.81 -14.70 20.18
CA GLU A 19 10.65 -14.63 18.97
C GLU A 19 11.69 -15.77 18.92
N GLU A 20 12.30 -16.11 20.05
CA GLU A 20 13.26 -17.22 20.18
C GLU A 20 12.57 -18.59 19.98
N GLU A 21 11.38 -18.79 20.55
CA GLU A 21 10.62 -20.03 20.41
C GLU A 21 10.11 -20.26 18.98
N ASN A 22 9.62 -19.21 18.31
CA ASN A 22 9.00 -19.35 16.99
C ASN A 22 9.95 -19.08 15.81
N GLN A 23 11.23 -18.75 16.07
CA GLN A 23 12.23 -18.38 15.06
C GLN A 23 11.75 -17.31 14.05
N MET A 24 10.78 -16.48 14.44
CA MET A 24 10.21 -15.45 13.59
C MET A 24 10.06 -14.15 14.38
N PRO A 25 10.50 -13.00 13.83
CA PRO A 25 10.33 -11.71 14.48
C PRO A 25 8.85 -11.43 14.76
N TYR A 26 8.55 -10.89 15.94
CA TYR A 26 7.21 -10.44 16.26
C TYR A 26 6.92 -9.16 15.46
N VAL A 27 6.21 -9.33 14.33
CA VAL A 27 5.70 -8.18 13.59
C VAL A 27 4.41 -7.73 14.26
N THR A 28 4.42 -6.52 14.82
CA THR A 28 3.23 -5.89 15.38
C THR A 28 2.16 -5.70 14.29
N ILE A 29 0.90 -5.59 14.70
CA ILE A 29 -0.21 -5.32 13.76
C ILE A 29 0.05 -4.02 12.98
N ILE A 30 0.61 -3.01 13.66
CA ILE A 30 0.94 -1.71 13.06
C ILE A 30 2.01 -1.87 11.97
N GLU A 31 3.07 -2.64 12.21
CA GLU A 31 4.11 -2.87 11.20
C GLU A 31 3.58 -3.67 9.99
N ARG A 32 2.68 -4.63 10.21
CA ARG A 32 2.01 -5.34 9.11
C ARG A 32 1.19 -4.36 8.25
N TRP A 33 0.40 -3.51 8.89
CA TRP A 33 -0.39 -2.49 8.18
C TRP A 33 0.49 -1.48 7.45
N ALA A 34 1.56 -1.00 8.08
CA ALA A 34 2.50 -0.08 7.44
C ALA A 34 3.17 -0.69 6.18
N ARG A 35 3.53 -1.98 6.23
CA ARG A 35 4.06 -2.69 5.05
C ARG A 35 3.00 -2.83 3.96
N GLN A 36 1.77 -3.18 4.30
CA GLN A 36 0.68 -3.30 3.33
C GLN A 36 0.38 -1.96 2.66
N GLU A 37 0.27 -0.88 3.45
CA GLU A 37 0.03 0.46 2.91
C GLU A 37 1.19 0.91 2.01
N GLY A 38 2.44 0.61 2.39
CA GLY A 38 3.61 0.91 1.56
C GLY A 38 3.61 0.19 0.21
N ILE A 39 3.09 -1.05 0.16
CA ILE A 39 2.95 -1.81 -1.10
C ILE A 39 1.89 -1.15 -1.98
N LEU A 40 0.72 -0.81 -1.42
CA LEU A 40 -0.36 -0.15 -2.14
C LEU A 40 0.08 1.21 -2.66
N GLN A 41 0.74 2.01 -1.82
CA GLN A 41 1.24 3.33 -2.17
C GLN A 41 2.22 3.27 -3.35
N LYS A 42 3.19 2.34 -3.30
CA LYS A 42 4.14 2.15 -4.40
C LYS A 42 3.45 1.73 -5.71
N SER A 43 2.41 0.92 -5.62
CA SER A 43 1.65 0.48 -6.79
C SER A 43 0.87 1.64 -7.43
N ARG A 44 0.26 2.51 -6.61
CA ARG A 44 -0.41 3.74 -7.07
C ARG A 44 0.60 4.70 -7.73
N GLU A 45 1.76 4.91 -7.11
CA GLU A 45 2.84 5.75 -7.66
C GLU A 45 3.33 5.23 -9.02
N ALA A 46 3.50 3.91 -9.17
CA ALA A 46 3.91 3.33 -10.45
C ALA A 46 2.86 3.55 -11.56
N ILE A 47 1.56 3.45 -11.22
CA ILE A 47 0.48 3.77 -12.17
C ILE A 47 0.57 5.24 -12.58
N MET A 48 0.69 6.14 -11.60
CA MET A 48 0.78 7.58 -11.86
C MET A 48 1.99 7.93 -12.73
N GLU A 49 3.16 7.36 -12.45
CA GLU A 49 4.37 7.54 -13.26
C GLU A 49 4.15 7.10 -14.71
N VAL A 50 3.54 5.94 -14.94
CA VAL A 50 3.22 5.47 -16.29
C VAL A 50 2.27 6.43 -17.01
N LEU A 51 1.22 6.88 -16.32
CA LEU A 51 0.25 7.81 -16.92
C LEU A 51 0.88 9.17 -17.22
N GLU A 52 1.75 9.66 -16.35
CA GLU A 52 2.48 10.92 -16.55
C GLU A 52 3.44 10.83 -17.73
N VAL A 53 4.20 9.75 -17.83
CA VAL A 53 5.14 9.52 -18.95
C VAL A 53 4.40 9.43 -20.29
N ARG A 54 3.23 8.79 -20.32
CA ARG A 54 2.48 8.55 -21.57
C ARG A 54 1.61 9.73 -21.99
N PHE A 55 0.99 10.41 -21.04
CA PHE A 55 -0.07 11.39 -21.31
C PHE A 55 0.21 12.78 -20.74
N GLY A 56 1.32 12.97 -20.01
CA GLY A 56 1.71 14.26 -19.45
C GLY A 56 1.06 14.50 -18.09
N SER A 57 0.12 15.43 -18.02
CA SER A 57 -0.55 15.74 -16.74
C SER A 57 -1.69 14.77 -16.45
N VAL A 58 -1.69 14.17 -15.27
CA VAL A 58 -2.78 13.31 -14.79
C VAL A 58 -3.80 14.14 -14.00
N PRO A 59 -5.11 14.03 -14.25
CA PRO A 59 -6.13 14.73 -13.49
C PRO A 59 -6.11 14.35 -12.00
N GLU A 60 -6.34 15.33 -11.12
CA GLU A 60 -6.38 15.12 -9.67
C GLU A 60 -7.50 14.13 -9.26
N GLU A 61 -8.66 14.21 -9.92
CA GLU A 61 -9.78 13.28 -9.73
C GLU A 61 -9.37 11.81 -9.94
N LEU A 62 -8.48 11.54 -10.91
CA LEU A 62 -7.98 10.20 -11.19
C LEU A 62 -7.03 9.73 -10.07
N ALA A 63 -6.15 10.62 -9.61
CA ALA A 63 -5.23 10.33 -8.52
C ALA A 63 -6.00 10.03 -7.22
N GLU A 64 -7.03 10.81 -6.90
CA GLU A 64 -7.92 10.55 -5.78
C GLU A 64 -8.64 9.20 -5.90
N SER A 65 -9.13 8.87 -7.10
CA SER A 65 -9.79 7.58 -7.36
C SER A 65 -8.83 6.40 -7.14
N LEU A 66 -7.57 6.51 -7.59
CA LEU A 66 -6.55 5.49 -7.36
C LEU A 66 -6.17 5.34 -5.89
N ASN A 67 -6.13 6.44 -5.13
CA ASN A 67 -5.83 6.43 -3.70
C ASN A 67 -6.89 5.71 -2.86
N GLN A 68 -8.13 5.63 -3.33
CA GLN A 68 -9.20 4.91 -2.64
C GLN A 68 -9.12 3.39 -2.82
N ILE A 69 -8.38 2.89 -3.82
CA ILE A 69 -8.25 1.46 -4.08
C ILE A 69 -7.31 0.82 -3.05
N GLN A 70 -7.82 -0.11 -2.24
CA GLN A 70 -7.03 -0.83 -1.22
C GLN A 70 -6.66 -2.26 -1.61
N GLU A 71 -7.00 -2.69 -2.82
CA GLU A 71 -6.69 -4.05 -3.29
C GLU A 71 -5.51 -4.05 -4.26
N ASP A 72 -4.42 -4.71 -3.87
CA ASP A 72 -3.19 -4.81 -4.67
C ASP A 72 -3.41 -5.53 -6.02
N SER A 73 -4.32 -6.51 -6.05
CA SER A 73 -4.67 -7.25 -7.27
C SER A 73 -5.25 -6.32 -8.35
N VAL A 74 -6.08 -5.37 -7.92
CA VAL A 74 -6.73 -4.36 -8.76
C VAL A 74 -5.70 -3.36 -9.25
N LEU A 75 -4.87 -2.83 -8.35
CA LEU A 75 -3.78 -1.91 -8.72
C LEU A 75 -2.80 -2.55 -9.72
N THR A 76 -2.44 -3.82 -9.52
CA THR A 76 -1.59 -4.58 -10.47
C THR A 76 -2.26 -4.72 -11.85
N SER A 77 -3.58 -4.92 -11.90
CA SER A 77 -4.33 -4.95 -13.15
C SER A 77 -4.35 -3.57 -13.82
N LEU A 78 -4.62 -2.52 -13.06
CA LEU A 78 -4.63 -1.14 -13.54
C LEU A 78 -3.26 -0.71 -14.04
N HIS A 79 -2.17 -1.08 -13.38
CA HIS A 79 -0.81 -0.81 -13.84
C HIS A 79 -0.53 -1.41 -15.22
N ARG A 80 -0.94 -2.66 -15.46
CA ARG A 80 -0.83 -3.27 -16.80
C ARG A 80 -1.70 -2.53 -17.83
N GLN A 81 -2.90 -2.13 -17.46
CA GLN A 81 -3.78 -1.38 -18.35
C GLN A 81 -3.24 0.02 -18.65
N ALA A 82 -2.66 0.71 -17.67
CA ALA A 82 -2.04 2.03 -17.82
C ALA A 82 -0.92 2.04 -18.88
N ILE A 83 -0.26 0.90 -19.10
CA ILE A 83 0.78 0.73 -20.14
C ILE A 83 0.16 0.55 -21.54
N THR A 84 -1.03 -0.06 -21.64
CA THR A 84 -1.62 -0.46 -22.93
C THR A 84 -2.75 0.42 -23.44
N VAL A 85 -3.43 1.19 -22.57
CA VAL A 85 -4.57 2.05 -22.95
C VAL A 85 -4.17 3.13 -23.94
N ASP A 86 -5.08 3.52 -24.84
CA ASP A 86 -4.79 4.51 -25.88
C ASP A 86 -4.97 5.96 -25.41
N SER A 87 -5.71 6.19 -24.32
CA SER A 87 -5.98 7.54 -23.79
C SER A 87 -6.23 7.56 -22.27
N LEU A 88 -6.13 8.75 -21.67
CA LEU A 88 -6.52 8.95 -20.26
C LEU A 88 -8.01 8.73 -20.04
N GLU A 89 -8.87 9.12 -20.98
CA GLU A 89 -10.32 8.97 -20.87
C GLU A 89 -10.74 7.50 -20.79
N THR A 90 -10.11 6.64 -21.59
CA THR A 90 -10.34 5.20 -21.56
C THR A 90 -9.87 4.60 -20.24
N PHE A 91 -8.73 5.04 -19.72
CA PHE A 91 -8.24 4.63 -18.40
C PHE A 91 -9.18 5.07 -17.26
N GLN A 92 -9.62 6.32 -17.25
CA GLN A 92 -10.58 6.84 -16.27
C GLN A 92 -11.87 6.01 -16.27
N GLY A 93 -12.36 5.63 -17.46
CA GLY A 93 -13.53 4.77 -17.59
C GLY A 93 -13.34 3.37 -16.99
N LEU A 94 -12.11 2.86 -16.91
CA LEU A 94 -11.79 1.59 -16.24
C LEU A 94 -11.77 1.76 -14.72
N VAL A 95 -11.17 2.85 -14.23
CA VAL A 95 -11.13 3.16 -12.79
C VAL A 95 -12.54 3.37 -12.23
N ASN A 96 -13.41 4.09 -12.94
CA ASN A 96 -14.79 4.36 -12.50
C ASN A 96 -15.72 3.12 -12.47
N ARG A 97 -15.28 1.98 -13.00
CA ARG A 97 -16.05 0.73 -13.03
C ARG A 97 -15.73 -0.22 -11.87
N ILE A 98 -14.68 0.09 -11.13
CA ILE A 98 -14.22 -0.64 -9.95
C ILE A 98 -15.00 -0.12 -8.75
#